data_AF-F1DT47-F1
#
_entry.id   AF-F1DT47-F1
#
_cell.length_a   1.000
_cell.length_b   1.000
_cell.length_c   1.000
_cell.angle_alpha   90.00
_cell.angle_beta   90.00
_cell.angle_gamma   90.00
#
_symmetry.space_group_name_H-M   'P 1'
#
loop_
_entity.id
_entity.type
_entity.pdbx_description
1 polymer ?
#
loop_
_entity_poly.entity_id
_entity_poly.type
_entity_poly.pdbx_seq_one_letter_code
_entity_poly.pdbx_strand_id
1 'polypeptide(L)'
;GMGGFGKTTLAKMVYSNDKIQKHFELRMWHCVSENFEAIPLVRSVIELATNSTCDLPDTIELLRGKLQEAIGRKRFLLILDDVWNEIKSKWEDDLRPLLCSSIGGSGSTIVVTSRSRQVASIMHTLPPHELVCLSEDDSWELFSKKAFSRGVQEQAEFVKIGRCISKKCKGLPLALKV
;
A
#
# COMPACT_ATOMS: atom_id res chain seq x y z
N GLY A 1 -4.40 10.58 2.16
CA GLY A 1 -3.84 10.92 3.49
C GLY A 1 -2.37 11.29 3.38
N MET A 2 -1.90 12.26 4.17
CA MET A 2 -0.55 12.83 4.08
C MET A 2 0.58 11.82 4.35
N GLY A 3 1.83 12.23 4.06
CA GLY A 3 3.03 11.46 4.38
C GLY A 3 3.14 11.16 5.88
N GLY A 4 3.64 9.98 6.23
CA GLY A 4 3.86 9.59 7.64
C GLY A 4 2.62 9.13 8.42
N PHE A 5 1.43 9.09 7.79
CA PHE A 5 0.18 8.65 8.44
C PHE A 5 0.03 7.13 8.57
N GLY A 6 0.99 6.35 8.07
CA GLY A 6 0.95 4.88 8.20
C GLY A 6 0.13 4.15 7.12
N LYS A 7 -0.12 4.75 5.95
CA LYS A 7 -0.80 4.07 4.81
C LYS A 7 -0.16 2.73 4.44
N THR A 8 1.16 2.75 4.18
CA THR A 8 1.96 1.56 3.92
C THR A 8 1.92 0.58 5.10
N THR A 9 1.93 1.09 6.34
CA THR A 9 1.83 0.25 7.54
C THR A 9 0.49 -0.49 7.59
N LEU A 10 -0.62 0.21 7.34
CA LEU A 10 -1.95 -0.39 7.31
C LEU A 10 -2.07 -1.41 6.18
N ALA A 11 -1.58 -1.09 4.98
CA ALA A 11 -1.55 -2.03 3.86
C ALA A 11 -0.74 -3.29 4.20
N LYS A 12 0.40 -3.16 4.89
CA LYS A 12 1.20 -4.31 5.38
C LYS A 12 0.43 -5.15 6.38
N MET A 13 -0.31 -4.53 7.30
CA MET A 13 -1.15 -5.24 8.26
C MET A 13 -2.25 -6.06 7.57
N VAL A 14 -2.90 -5.49 6.54
CA VAL A 14 -3.88 -6.21 5.73
C VAL A 14 -3.21 -7.37 4.98
N TYR A 15 -2.10 -7.09 4.28
CA TYR A 15 -1.39 -8.07 3.46
C TYR A 15 -0.91 -9.29 4.26
N SER A 16 -0.45 -9.06 5.50
CA SER A 16 0.05 -10.10 6.40
C SER A 16 -1.05 -10.78 7.24
N ASN A 17 -2.30 -10.31 7.20
CA ASN A 17 -3.37 -10.88 8.02
C ASN A 17 -3.74 -12.31 7.58
N ASP A 18 -3.78 -13.26 8.50
CA ASP A 18 -4.05 -14.68 8.21
C ASP A 18 -5.33 -14.94 7.42
N LYS A 19 -6.41 -14.19 7.68
CA LYS A 19 -7.66 -14.34 6.93
C LYS A 19 -7.49 -13.89 5.48
N ILE A 20 -6.74 -12.81 5.26
CA ILE A 20 -6.40 -12.32 3.93
C ILE A 20 -5.49 -13.33 3.22
N GLN A 21 -4.47 -13.86 3.90
CA GLN A 21 -3.56 -14.86 3.31
C GLN A 21 -4.32 -16.11 2.84
N LYS A 22 -5.31 -16.56 3.60
CA LYS A 22 -6.15 -17.72 3.25
C LYS A 22 -7.19 -17.41 2.19
N HIS A 23 -7.57 -16.14 2.02
CA HIS A 23 -8.61 -15.73 1.09
C HIS A 23 -8.09 -15.53 -0.34
N PHE A 24 -6.85 -15.07 -0.49
CA PHE A 24 -6.23 -14.79 -1.78
C PHE A 24 -5.18 -15.85 -2.12
N GLU A 25 -5.35 -16.50 -3.26
CA GLU A 25 -4.43 -17.52 -3.78
C GLU A 25 -3.11 -16.92 -4.25
N LEU A 26 -3.15 -15.66 -4.72
CA LEU A 26 -1.98 -14.92 -5.17
C LEU A 26 -1.94 -13.56 -4.49
N ARG A 27 -0.77 -13.18 -3.97
CA ARG A 27 -0.56 -11.89 -3.32
C ARG A 27 0.72 -11.27 -3.85
N MET A 28 0.63 -10.02 -4.26
CA MET A 28 1.72 -9.28 -4.89
C MET A 28 1.80 -7.89 -4.27
N TRP A 29 3.01 -7.40 -4.06
CA TRP A 29 3.26 -6.06 -3.55
C TRP A 29 4.29 -5.37 -4.43
N HIS A 30 3.88 -4.31 -5.10
CA HIS A 30 4.75 -3.48 -5.90
C HIS A 30 4.80 -2.06 -5.32
N CYS A 31 6.00 -1.58 -5.00
CA CYS A 31 6.22 -0.18 -4.64
C CYS A 31 6.42 0.60 -5.95
N VAL A 32 5.48 1.49 -6.25
CA VAL A 32 5.52 2.27 -7.48
C VAL A 32 6.60 3.35 -7.35
N SER A 33 7.54 3.36 -8.28
CA SER A 33 8.52 4.45 -8.40
C SER A 33 7.87 5.70 -9.02
N GLU A 34 8.58 6.82 -9.04
CA GLU A 34 8.08 8.06 -9.67
C GLU A 34 7.68 7.87 -11.15
N ASN A 35 8.34 6.94 -11.84
CA ASN A 35 8.05 6.58 -13.22
C ASN A 35 6.92 5.53 -13.28
N PHE A 36 5.68 6.02 -13.22
CA PHE A 36 4.49 5.20 -13.44
C PHE A 36 4.28 4.98 -14.94
N GLU A 37 4.77 3.84 -15.43
CA GLU A 37 4.62 3.36 -16.80
C GLU A 37 4.04 1.95 -16.82
N ALA A 38 3.18 1.66 -17.80
CA ALA A 38 2.43 0.40 -17.83
C ALA A 38 3.31 -0.84 -17.97
N ILE A 39 4.26 -0.80 -18.90
CA ILE A 39 5.16 -1.92 -19.22
C ILE A 39 6.00 -2.37 -18.01
N PRO A 40 6.80 -1.51 -17.36
CA PRO A 40 7.61 -1.95 -16.22
C PRO A 40 6.76 -2.39 -15.02
N LEU A 41 5.58 -1.78 -14.81
CA LEU A 41 4.67 -2.20 -13.74
C LEU A 41 4.13 -3.60 -14.02
N VAL A 42 3.60 -3.85 -15.22
CA VAL A 42 3.07 -5.16 -15.61
C VAL A 42 4.16 -6.23 -15.55
N ARG A 43 5.38 -5.92 -16.00
CA ARG A 43 6.54 -6.81 -15.86
C ARG A 43 6.77 -7.16 -14.39
N SER A 44 6.85 -6.17 -13.51
CA SER A 44 7.06 -6.42 -12.08
C SER A 44 5.93 -7.26 -11.47
N VAL A 45 4.68 -7.04 -11.88
CA VAL A 45 3.55 -7.87 -11.44
C VAL A 45 3.70 -9.32 -11.90
N ILE A 46 4.12 -9.56 -13.15
CA ILE A 46 4.41 -10.91 -13.66
C ILE A 46 5.48 -11.57 -12.79
N GLU A 47 6.58 -10.87 -12.53
CA GLU A 47 7.70 -11.40 -11.76
C GLU A 47 7.32 -11.72 -10.31
N LEU A 48 6.51 -10.87 -9.69
CA LEU A 48 5.95 -11.11 -8.35
C LEU A 48 4.96 -12.28 -8.35
N ALA A 49 4.20 -12.46 -9.43
CA ALA A 49 3.22 -13.53 -9.56
C ALA A 49 3.86 -14.92 -9.75
N THR A 50 4.94 -14.98 -10.52
CA THR A 50 5.64 -16.23 -10.86
C THR A 50 6.83 -16.52 -9.96
N ASN A 51 7.30 -15.51 -9.20
CA ASN A 51 8.56 -15.56 -8.47
C ASN A 51 9.76 -15.89 -9.39
N SER A 52 9.75 -15.33 -10.61
CA SER A 52 10.78 -15.53 -11.65
C SER A 52 11.00 -14.24 -12.44
N THR A 53 12.13 -14.09 -13.11
CA THR A 53 12.38 -12.96 -14.03
C THR A 53 11.47 -13.03 -15.25
N CYS A 54 11.16 -11.86 -15.84
CA CYS A 54 10.38 -11.75 -17.07
C CYS A 54 11.21 -11.13 -18.20
N ASP A 55 11.84 -12.00 -18.99
CA ASP A 55 12.75 -11.63 -20.10
C ASP A 55 12.02 -11.35 -21.42
N LEU A 56 10.69 -11.14 -21.37
CA LEU A 56 9.92 -10.81 -22.57
C LEU A 56 10.25 -9.39 -23.06
N PRO A 57 10.21 -9.15 -24.38
CA PRO A 57 10.29 -7.80 -24.94
C PRO A 57 9.20 -6.87 -24.38
N ASP A 58 9.43 -5.57 -24.49
CA ASP A 58 8.48 -4.49 -24.13
C ASP A 58 7.28 -4.41 -25.11
N THR A 59 6.70 -5.55 -25.47
CA THR A 59 5.52 -5.67 -26.32
C THR A 59 4.31 -5.95 -25.44
N ILE A 60 3.33 -5.05 -25.47
CA ILE A 60 2.15 -5.08 -24.58
C ILE A 60 1.38 -6.39 -24.73
N GLU A 61 1.22 -6.91 -25.94
CA GLU A 61 0.48 -8.15 -26.20
C GLU A 61 1.16 -9.37 -25.57
N LEU A 62 2.50 -9.44 -25.62
CA LEU A 62 3.28 -10.52 -25.01
C LEU A 62 3.18 -10.46 -23.49
N LEU A 63 3.36 -9.27 -22.92
CA LEU A 63 3.23 -9.05 -21.48
C LEU A 63 1.82 -9.33 -20.99
N ARG A 64 0.79 -8.96 -21.75
CA ARG A 64 -0.61 -9.26 -21.43
C ARG A 64 -0.86 -10.76 -21.39
N GLY A 65 -0.38 -11.51 -22.39
CA GLY A 65 -0.50 -12.97 -22.42
C GLY A 65 0.21 -13.62 -21.23
N LYS A 66 1.43 -13.15 -20.91
CA LYS A 66 2.19 -13.69 -19.77
C LYS A 66 1.57 -13.34 -18.42
N LEU A 67 1.04 -12.14 -18.27
CA LEU A 67 0.27 -11.73 -17.09
C LEU A 67 -0.96 -12.63 -16.90
N GLN A 68 -1.67 -12.93 -17.98
CA GLN A 68 -2.80 -13.86 -17.96
C GLN A 68 -2.42 -15.27 -17.52
N GLU A 69 -1.29 -15.78 -18.00
CA GLU A 69 -0.76 -17.08 -17.59
C GLU A 69 -0.34 -17.06 -16.11
N ALA A 70 0.38 -16.02 -15.67
CA ALA A 70 0.93 -15.90 -14.32
C ALA A 70 -0.16 -15.81 -13.24
N ILE A 71 -1.14 -14.93 -13.46
CA ILE A 71 -2.27 -14.76 -12.55
C ILE A 71 -3.23 -15.95 -12.70
N GLY A 72 -3.56 -16.33 -13.94
CA GLY A 72 -4.60 -17.31 -14.23
C GLY A 72 -5.94 -16.94 -13.58
N ARG A 73 -6.86 -17.89 -13.41
CA ARG A 73 -8.15 -17.62 -12.72
C ARG A 73 -8.05 -17.51 -11.20
N LYS A 74 -6.85 -17.32 -10.64
CA LYS A 74 -6.63 -17.20 -9.19
C LYS A 74 -7.25 -15.91 -8.66
N ARG A 75 -7.83 -15.97 -7.47
CA ARG A 75 -8.19 -14.77 -6.73
C ARG A 75 -6.92 -14.09 -6.22
N PHE A 76 -6.60 -12.91 -6.73
CA PHE A 76 -5.38 -12.20 -6.37
C PHE A 76 -5.63 -10.94 -5.54
N LEU A 77 -4.63 -10.59 -4.73
CA LEU A 77 -4.49 -9.28 -4.09
C LEU A 77 -3.22 -8.61 -4.61
N LEU A 78 -3.36 -7.44 -5.21
CA LEU A 78 -2.23 -6.61 -5.65
C LEU A 78 -2.20 -5.31 -4.84
N ILE A 79 -1.07 -5.05 -4.17
CA ILE A 79 -0.81 -3.77 -3.52
C ILE A 79 0.07 -2.93 -4.45
N LEU A 80 -0.42 -1.76 -4.84
CA LEU A 80 0.34 -0.70 -5.49
C LEU A 80 0.63 0.40 -4.45
N ASP A 81 1.83 0.37 -3.89
CA ASP A 81 2.23 1.24 -2.78
C ASP A 81 2.91 2.53 -3.27
N ASP A 82 2.57 3.65 -2.63
CA ASP A 82 3.07 5.01 -2.87
C ASP A 82 2.93 5.50 -4.32
N VAL A 83 1.73 5.41 -4.89
CA VAL A 83 1.44 5.89 -6.26
C VAL A 83 1.33 7.41 -6.29
N TRP A 84 2.05 8.06 -7.22
CA TRP A 84 2.09 9.52 -7.39
C TRP A 84 1.49 10.04 -8.70
N ASN A 85 1.23 9.17 -9.68
CA ASN A 85 0.83 9.61 -11.02
C ASN A 85 -0.65 10.05 -11.10
N GLU A 86 -0.86 11.32 -11.45
CA GLU A 86 -2.18 11.95 -11.56
C GLU A 86 -2.69 12.06 -13.00
N ILE A 87 -2.01 11.42 -13.96
CA ILE A 87 -2.40 11.37 -15.37
C ILE A 87 -3.44 10.26 -15.53
N LYS A 88 -4.69 10.67 -15.73
CA LYS A 88 -5.84 9.77 -15.80
C LYS A 88 -5.71 8.68 -16.88
N SER A 89 -5.23 9.02 -18.08
CA SER A 89 -5.08 8.07 -19.20
C SER A 89 -4.08 6.95 -18.90
N LYS A 90 -2.99 7.24 -18.17
CA LYS A 90 -2.04 6.20 -17.73
C LYS A 90 -2.67 5.13 -16.86
N TRP A 91 -3.71 5.48 -16.11
CA TRP A 91 -4.51 4.49 -15.41
C TRP A 91 -5.58 3.89 -16.32
N GLU A 92 -6.47 4.70 -16.89
CA GLU A 92 -7.68 4.21 -17.58
C GLU A 92 -7.41 3.50 -18.90
N ASP A 93 -6.46 4.00 -19.68
CA ASP A 93 -6.18 3.53 -21.04
C ASP A 93 -5.02 2.53 -21.05
N ASP A 94 -3.99 2.75 -20.24
CA ASP A 94 -2.77 1.93 -20.31
C ASP A 94 -2.79 0.75 -19.33
N LEU A 95 -3.09 0.98 -18.05
CA LEU A 95 -2.93 -0.03 -16.99
C LEU A 95 -4.19 -0.80 -16.65
N ARG A 96 -5.32 -0.11 -16.51
CA ARG A 96 -6.60 -0.72 -16.13
C ARG A 96 -7.02 -1.82 -17.12
N PRO A 97 -6.85 -1.69 -18.45
CA PRO A 97 -7.17 -2.78 -19.37
C PRO A 97 -6.27 -4.00 -19.19
N LEU A 98 -5.03 -3.80 -18.72
CA LEU A 98 -4.07 -4.88 -18.47
C LEU A 98 -4.30 -5.56 -17.12
N LEU A 99 -4.65 -4.83 -16.05
CA LEU A 99 -4.79 -5.39 -14.69
C LEU A 99 -6.23 -5.79 -14.33
N CYS A 100 -7.22 -5.12 -14.91
CA CYS A 100 -8.64 -5.24 -14.55
C CYS A 100 -9.50 -5.84 -15.65
N SER A 101 -8.93 -6.18 -16.83
CA SER A 101 -9.62 -7.13 -17.72
C SER A 101 -9.71 -8.49 -17.03
N SER A 102 -10.60 -9.39 -17.47
CA SER A 102 -11.04 -10.65 -16.83
C SER A 102 -9.95 -11.72 -16.58
N ILE A 103 -8.76 -11.29 -16.19
CA ILE A 103 -7.54 -12.04 -15.98
C ILE A 103 -7.60 -12.75 -14.65
N GLY A 104 -8.10 -12.10 -13.58
CA GLY A 104 -8.19 -12.70 -12.25
C GLY A 104 -9.49 -13.44 -11.97
N GLY A 105 -9.45 -14.30 -10.95
CA GLY A 105 -10.63 -14.92 -10.38
C GLY A 105 -11.56 -13.90 -9.71
N SER A 106 -12.85 -14.25 -9.60
CA SER A 106 -13.84 -13.41 -8.92
C SER A 106 -13.43 -13.12 -7.48
N GLY A 107 -13.53 -11.85 -7.09
CA GLY A 107 -13.09 -11.34 -5.78
C GLY A 107 -11.63 -10.88 -5.73
N SER A 108 -10.93 -10.82 -6.88
CA SER A 108 -9.60 -10.21 -6.94
C SER A 108 -9.65 -8.72 -6.60
N THR A 109 -8.63 -8.22 -5.90
CA THR A 109 -8.61 -6.86 -5.37
C THR A 109 -7.28 -6.17 -5.66
N ILE A 110 -7.33 -4.92 -6.09
CA ILE A 110 -6.16 -4.03 -6.16
C ILE A 110 -6.32 -2.96 -5.06
N VAL A 111 -5.31 -2.81 -4.22
CA VAL A 111 -5.24 -1.76 -3.20
C VAL A 111 -4.16 -0.77 -3.59
N VAL A 112 -4.52 0.50 -3.66
CA VAL A 112 -3.60 1.59 -3.96
C VAL A 112 -3.36 2.40 -2.68
N THR A 113 -2.10 2.66 -2.33
CA THR A 113 -1.76 3.68 -1.34
C THR A 113 -1.23 4.92 -2.06
N SER A 114 -1.73 6.10 -1.69
CA SER A 114 -1.25 7.36 -2.26
C SER A 114 -1.38 8.50 -1.26
N ARG A 115 -0.53 9.51 -1.43
CA ARG A 115 -0.63 10.79 -0.72
C ARG A 115 -1.58 11.75 -1.42
N SER A 116 -1.78 11.57 -2.73
CA SER A 116 -2.62 12.42 -3.56
C SER A 116 -4.07 11.97 -3.50
N ARG A 117 -4.97 12.93 -3.23
CA ARG A 117 -6.42 12.73 -3.37
C ARG A 117 -6.83 12.60 -4.84
N GLN A 118 -6.07 13.19 -5.77
CA GLN A 118 -6.33 13.09 -7.20
C GLN A 118 -6.03 11.67 -7.71
N VAL A 119 -4.93 11.06 -7.28
CA VAL A 119 -4.65 9.63 -7.56
C VAL A 119 -5.79 8.75 -7.06
N ALA A 120 -6.25 8.97 -5.81
CA ALA A 120 -7.38 8.23 -5.27
C ALA A 120 -8.65 8.44 -6.12
N SER A 121 -8.95 9.66 -6.55
CA SER A 121 -10.08 9.96 -7.43
C SER A 121 -9.97 9.31 -8.81
N ILE A 122 -8.77 9.16 -9.37
CA ILE A 122 -8.56 8.54 -10.67
C ILE A 122 -8.73 7.01 -10.58
N MET A 123 -8.20 6.40 -9.52
CA MET A 123 -8.11 4.94 -9.40
C MET A 123 -9.25 4.30 -8.63
N HIS A 124 -10.13 5.08 -7.99
CA HIS A 124 -11.17 4.52 -7.14
C HIS A 124 -12.20 3.70 -7.92
N THR A 125 -12.55 2.55 -7.34
CA THR A 125 -13.76 1.79 -7.64
C THR A 125 -14.71 1.74 -6.44
N LEU A 126 -14.23 2.15 -5.28
CA LEU A 126 -14.92 2.26 -4.00
C LEU A 126 -14.52 3.58 -3.32
N PRO A 127 -15.32 4.12 -2.38
CA PRO A 127 -14.94 5.32 -1.63
C PRO A 127 -13.53 5.21 -1.02
N PRO A 128 -12.63 6.18 -1.24
CA PRO A 128 -11.28 6.14 -0.69
C PRO A 128 -11.27 6.12 0.85
N HIS A 129 -10.41 5.28 1.44
CA HIS A 129 -10.17 5.31 2.87
C HIS A 129 -9.11 6.36 3.21
N GLU A 130 -9.55 7.51 3.71
CA GLU A 130 -8.66 8.59 4.11
C GLU A 130 -8.12 8.37 5.53
N LEU A 131 -6.83 8.04 5.64
CA LEU A 131 -6.15 8.09 6.93
C LEU A 131 -6.00 9.53 7.40
N VAL A 132 -6.26 9.72 8.69
CA VAL A 132 -6.15 10.98 9.45
C VAL A 132 -5.08 10.86 10.53
N CYS A 133 -4.75 11.97 11.20
CA CYS A 133 -3.88 11.95 12.37
C CYS A 133 -4.49 11.12 13.51
N LEU A 134 -3.62 10.60 14.37
CA LEU A 134 -4.02 9.95 15.61
C LEU A 134 -4.65 10.95 16.57
N SER A 135 -5.58 10.47 17.40
CA SER A 135 -6.08 11.23 18.54
C SER A 135 -4.94 11.53 19.54
N GLU A 136 -5.11 12.48 20.46
CA GLU A 136 -4.10 12.73 21.51
C GLU A 136 -3.82 11.47 22.35
N ASP A 137 -4.86 10.68 22.62
CA ASP A 137 -4.75 9.46 23.42
C ASP A 137 -4.01 8.36 22.65
N ASP A 138 -4.38 8.09 21.39
CA ASP A 138 -3.68 7.12 20.54
C ASP A 138 -2.22 7.55 20.29
N SER A 139 -1.99 8.85 20.18
CA SER A 139 -0.65 9.42 20.03
C SER A 139 0.22 9.16 21.25
N TRP A 140 -0.36 9.36 22.44
CA TRP A 140 0.31 9.04 23.69
C TRP A 140 0.58 7.55 23.81
N GLU A 141 -0.40 6.69 23.49
CA GLU A 141 -0.23 5.24 23.54
C GLU A 141 0.90 4.77 22.61
N LEU A 142 0.94 5.27 21.37
CA LEU A 142 2.00 4.94 20.43
C LEU A 142 3.37 5.42 20.95
N PHE A 143 3.44 6.66 21.44
CA PHE A 143 4.67 7.25 21.96
C PHE A 143 5.18 6.51 23.19
N SER A 144 4.32 6.24 24.17
CA SER A 144 4.70 5.60 25.44
C SER A 144 5.20 4.17 25.21
N LYS A 145 4.52 3.40 24.35
CA LYS A 145 4.97 2.06 23.94
C LYS A 145 6.37 2.06 23.34
N LYS A 146 6.76 3.15 22.68
CA LYS A 146 8.08 3.28 22.07
C LYS A 146 9.12 3.79 23.07
N ALA A 147 8.82 4.88 23.76
CA ALA A 147 9.71 5.58 24.69
C ALA A 147 10.01 4.76 25.95
N PHE A 148 9.03 4.03 26.47
CA PHE A 148 9.17 3.20 27.68
C PHE A 148 9.33 1.71 27.36
N SER A 149 9.69 1.38 26.13
CA SER A 149 10.01 0.00 25.77
C SER A 149 11.23 -0.51 26.57
N ARG A 150 11.30 -1.83 26.80
CA ARG A 150 12.45 -2.51 27.45
C ARG A 150 12.67 -2.16 28.94
N GLY A 151 11.60 -2.03 29.71
CA GLY A 151 11.68 -1.99 31.18
C GLY A 151 12.07 -0.62 31.77
N VAL A 152 12.01 0.44 30.96
CA VAL A 152 12.09 1.81 31.48
C VAL A 152 10.87 2.06 32.35
N GLN A 153 11.07 2.40 33.62
CA GLN A 153 9.96 2.72 34.50
C GLN A 153 9.29 4.03 34.09
N GLU A 154 7.97 4.02 34.07
CA GLU A 154 7.13 5.21 33.89
C GLU A 154 7.22 6.09 35.14
N GLN A 155 8.29 6.86 35.26
CA GLN A 155 8.40 7.89 36.28
C GLN A 155 7.47 9.06 35.91
N ALA A 156 6.75 9.60 36.90
CA ALA A 156 5.75 10.65 36.68
C ALA A 156 6.30 11.88 35.95
N GLU A 157 7.57 12.23 36.19
CA GLU A 157 8.27 13.33 35.50
C GLU A 157 8.43 13.05 34.00
N PHE A 158 8.91 11.86 33.63
CA PHE A 158 9.07 11.47 32.23
C PHE A 158 7.74 11.31 31.50
N VAL A 159 6.70 10.85 32.20
CA VAL A 159 5.33 10.81 31.64
C VAL A 159 4.86 12.21 31.30
N LYS A 160 5.07 13.19 32.18
CA LYS A 160 4.69 14.58 31.96
C LYS A 160 5.42 15.19 30.75
N ILE A 161 6.75 15.00 30.68
CA ILE A 161 7.57 15.49 29.56
C ILE A 161 7.17 14.79 28.25
N GLY A 162 7.00 13.46 28.27
CA GLY A 162 6.61 12.67 27.12
C GLY A 162 5.26 13.10 26.55
N ARG A 163 4.27 13.40 27.40
CA ARG A 163 2.96 13.91 26.94
C ARG A 163 3.10 15.27 26.26
N CYS A 164 3.96 16.17 26.77
CA CYS A 164 4.26 17.44 26.10
C CYS A 164 4.92 17.23 24.73
N ILE A 165 5.83 16.27 24.60
CA ILE A 165 6.47 15.91 23.32
C ILE A 165 5.44 15.34 22.34
N SER A 166 4.64 14.36 22.79
CA SER A 166 3.60 13.72 21.97
C SER A 166 2.61 14.75 21.41
N LYS A 167 2.17 15.73 22.24
CA LYS A 167 1.31 16.83 21.77
C LYS A 167 1.97 17.69 20.69
N LYS A 168 3.28 17.95 20.77
CA LYS A 168 4.02 18.69 19.73
C LYS A 168 4.09 17.93 18.39
N CYS A 169 3.98 16.60 18.41
CA CYS A 169 3.94 15.77 17.19
C CYS A 169 2.59 15.81 16.46
N LYS A 170 1.55 16.43 17.03
CA LYS A 170 0.22 16.66 16.41
C LYS A 170 -0.41 15.40 15.80
N GLY A 171 -0.22 14.26 16.48
CA GLY A 171 -0.78 12.97 16.07
C GLY A 171 -0.23 12.35 14.79
N LEU A 172 0.92 12.84 14.30
CA LEU A 172 1.61 12.23 13.17
C LEU A 172 2.36 10.95 13.62
N PRO A 173 1.95 9.73 13.18
CA PRO A 173 2.56 8.48 13.64
C PRO A 173 4.07 8.42 13.43
N LEU A 174 4.55 8.92 12.28
CA LEU A 174 5.98 8.95 11.98
C LEU A 174 6.77 9.78 13.01
N ALA A 175 6.27 10.98 13.37
CA ALA A 175 6.95 11.84 14.34
C ALA A 175 6.91 11.30 15.79
N LEU A 176 5.94 10.45 16.12
CA LEU A 176 5.84 9.82 17.44
C LEU A 176 6.77 8.62 17.61
N LYS A 177 7.27 8.06 16.51
CA LYS A 177 8.14 6.87 16.51
C LYS A 177 9.63 7.19 16.43
N VAL A 178 9.99 8.31 15.81
CA VAL A 178 11.38 8.73 15.50
C VAL A 178 12.14 9.05 16.78
#